data_AF-A0A9D8TRK7-F1
#
_entry.id   AF-A0A9D8TRK7-F1
#
_cell.length_a   1.000
_cell.length_b   1.000
_cell.length_c   1.000
_cell.angle_alpha   90.00
_cell.angle_beta   90.00
_cell.angle_gamma   90.00
#
_symmetry.space_group_name_H-M   'P 1'
#
loop_
_entity.id
_entity.type
_entity.pdbx_description
1 polymer ?
#
loop_
_entity_poly.entity_id
_entity_poly.type
_entity_poly.pdbx_seq_one_letter_code
_entity_poly.pdbx_strand_id
1 'polypeptide(L)' 'LTPMLFSEKLNLDPFSILVAIVVFGGLLGFWGVVLAIPLATFVKTIFTKWPVNHEYLKSIKNKT' A
#
# COMPACT_ATOMS: atom_id res chain seq x y z
N LEU A 1 -17.07 8.70 21.41
CA LEU A 1 -15.84 7.92 21.13
C LEU A 1 -15.84 7.54 19.66
N THR A 2 -15.50 8.50 18.81
CA THR A 2 -15.09 8.27 17.43
C THR A 2 -13.74 7.55 17.46
N PRO A 3 -13.51 6.50 16.66
CA PRO A 3 -12.24 5.79 16.70
C PRO A 3 -11.21 6.58 15.90
N MET A 4 -10.68 7.66 16.48
CA MET A 4 -9.53 8.40 15.94
C MET A 4 -8.27 7.50 15.83
N LEU A 5 -8.23 6.38 16.55
CA LEU A 5 -7.13 5.41 16.59
C LEU A 5 -7.15 4.35 15.48
N PHE A 6 -8.23 4.24 14.72
CA PHE A 6 -8.28 3.31 13.59
C PHE A 6 -7.81 3.92 12.27
N SER A 7 -7.49 5.22 12.25
CA SER A 7 -7.02 5.90 11.03
C SER A 7 -5.56 5.69 10.69
N GLU A 8 -4.70 5.36 11.66
CA GLU A 8 -3.25 5.19 11.40
C GLU A 8 -2.94 3.86 10.69
N LYS A 9 -3.68 2.78 11.02
CA LYS A 9 -3.41 1.43 10.51
C LYS A 9 -4.53 0.84 9.63
N LEU A 10 -5.79 1.30 9.72
CA LEU A 10 -6.85 0.80 8.82
C LEU A 10 -7.02 1.60 7.53
N ASN A 11 -6.45 2.81 7.41
CA ASN A 11 -6.58 3.58 6.17
C ASN A 11 -5.53 3.23 5.11
N LEU A 12 -4.61 2.31 5.38
CA LEU A 12 -3.51 2.03 4.45
C LEU A 12 -3.72 0.73 3.66
N ASP A 13 -4.13 -0.37 4.30
CA ASP A 13 -4.34 -1.65 3.60
C ASP A 13 -5.81 -1.87 3.17
N PRO A 14 -6.83 -1.76 4.05
CA PRO A 14 -8.25 -1.93 3.67
C PRO A 14 -8.74 -0.90 2.64
N PHE A 15 -8.36 0.37 2.81
CA PHE A 15 -8.75 1.45 1.89
C PHE A 15 -8.16 1.25 0.49
N SER A 16 -6.92 0.75 0.39
CA SER A 16 -6.29 0.42 -0.90
C SER A 16 -7.07 -0.66 -1.65
N ILE A 17 -7.61 -1.66 -0.95
CA ILE A 17 -8.47 -2.69 -1.54
C ILE A 17 -9.81 -2.08 -1.97
N LEU A 18 -10.41 -1.21 -1.16
CA LEU A 18 -11.67 -0.53 -1.49
C LEU A 18 -11.54 0.33 -2.75
N VAL A 19 -10.47 1.13 -2.85
CA VAL A 19 -10.16 1.95 -4.03
C VAL A 19 -9.91 1.08 -5.26
N ALA A 20 -9.17 -0.03 -5.11
CA ALA A 20 -8.97 -0.98 -6.20
C ALA A 20 -10.31 -1.57 -6.71
N ILE A 21 -11.22 -1.94 -5.82
CA ILE A 21 -12.55 -2.47 -6.19
C ILE A 21 -13.41 -1.41 -6.88
N VAL A 22 -13.43 -0.16 -6.40
CA VAL A 22 -14.26 0.91 -7.01
C VAL A 22 -13.74 1.28 -8.41
N VAL A 23 -12.43 1.44 -8.56
CA VAL A 23 -11.82 1.79 -9.85
C VAL A 23 -11.94 0.64 -10.84
N PHE A 24 -11.52 -0.58 -10.46
CA PHE A 24 -11.48 -1.71 -11.39
C PHE A 24 -12.85 -2.37 -11.55
N GLY A 25 -13.65 -2.46 -10.49
CA GLY A 25 -15.03 -2.95 -10.57
C GLY A 25 -15.95 -2.03 -11.37
N GLY A 26 -15.70 -0.71 -11.36
CA GLY A 26 -16.39 0.25 -12.21
C GLY A 26 -15.91 0.25 -13.67
N LEU A 27 -14.61 0.10 -13.91
CA LEU A 27 -14.01 0.14 -15.26
C LEU A 27 -14.11 -1.19 -16.04
N LEU A 28 -14.03 -2.34 -15.37
CA LEU A 28 -13.97 -3.67 -15.99
C LEU A 28 -15.14 -4.60 -15.57
N GLY A 29 -16.03 -4.13 -14.70
CA GLY A 29 -17.14 -4.93 -14.17
C GLY A 29 -16.66 -6.05 -13.24
N PHE A 30 -17.28 -7.24 -13.34
CA PHE A 30 -17.01 -8.38 -12.45
C PHE A 30 -15.53 -8.81 -12.42
N TRP A 31 -14.83 -8.69 -13.56
CA TRP A 31 -13.41 -9.03 -13.65
C TRP A 31 -12.51 -8.12 -12.79
N GLY A 32 -12.93 -6.86 -12.60
CA GLY A 32 -12.20 -5.91 -11.78
C GLY A 32 -12.17 -6.25 -10.29
N VAL A 33 -13.18 -6.97 -9.79
CA VAL A 33 -13.26 -7.40 -8.38
C VAL A 33 -12.24 -8.51 -8.10
N VAL A 34 -12.05 -9.43 -9.04
CA VAL A 34 -11.08 -10.54 -8.92
C VAL A 34 -9.64 -10.02 -8.96
N LEU A 35 -9.37 -8.98 -9.76
CA LEU A 35 -8.06 -8.36 -9.89
C LEU A 35 -7.70 -7.40 -8.73
N ALA A 36 -8.64 -7.08 -7.84
CA ALA A 36 -8.40 -6.18 -6.71
C ALA A 36 -7.32 -6.71 -5.74
N ILE A 37 -7.23 -8.04 -5.57
CA ILE A 37 -6.24 -8.68 -4.70
C ILE A 37 -4.81 -8.55 -5.27
N PRO A 38 -4.55 -8.93 -6.55
CA PRO A 38 -3.30 -8.62 -7.22
C PRO A 38 -2.91 -7.14 -7.14
N LEU A 39 -3.86 -6.23 -7.36
CA LEU A 39 -3.58 -4.80 -7.41
C LEU A 39 -3.22 -4.20 -6.05
N ALA A 40 -3.94 -4.57 -4.99
CA ALA A 40 -3.59 -4.16 -3.64
C ALA A 40 -2.15 -4.59 -3.29
N THR A 41 -1.78 -5.81 -3.70
CA THR A 41 -0.43 -6.34 -3.52
C THR A 41 0.61 -5.58 -4.35
N PHE A 42 0.27 -5.21 -5.58
CA PHE A 42 1.14 -4.47 -6.48
C PHE A 42 1.48 -3.07 -5.92
N VAL A 43 0.45 -2.30 -5.56
CA VAL A 43 0.60 -0.96 -4.99
C VAL A 43 1.43 -1.02 -3.70
N LYS A 44 1.10 -1.94 -2.80
CA LYS A 44 1.85 -2.16 -1.55
C LYS A 44 3.32 -2.50 -1.82
N THR A 45 3.59 -3.34 -2.81
CA THR A 45 4.95 -3.74 -3.17
C THR A 45 5.73 -2.56 -3.72
N ILE A 46 5.12 -1.70 -4.55
CA ILE A 46 5.76 -0.48 -5.03
C ILE A 46 6.16 0.42 -3.86
N PHE A 47 5.22 0.72 -2.94
CA PHE A 47 5.51 1.57 -1.78
C PHE A 47 6.55 0.94 -0.83
N THR A 48 6.53 -0.39 -0.67
CA THR A 48 7.43 -1.11 0.25
C THR A 48 8.82 -1.33 -0.33
N LYS A 49 8.93 -1.53 -1.64
CA LYS A 49 10.19 -1.74 -2.37
C LYS A 49 10.73 -0.43 -2.94
N TRP A 50 10.05 0.69 -2.73
CA TRP A 50 10.55 2.00 -3.14
C TRP A 50 11.90 2.23 -2.46
N PRO A 51 12.97 2.53 -3.21
CA PRO A 51 14.31 2.66 -2.66
C PRO A 51 14.35 3.86 -1.71
N VAL A 52 14.22 3.61 -0.42
CA VAL A 52 14.56 4.57 0.62
C VAL A 52 16.08 4.58 0.69
N ASN A 53 16.68 5.73 0.41
CA ASN A 53 18.13 5.87 0.27
C ASN A 53 18.84 5.68 1.63
N HIS A 54 19.07 4.42 2.02
CA HIS A 54 19.69 4.02 3.29
C HIS A 54 21.21 4.16 3.32
N GLU A 55 21.80 4.70 2.24
CA GLU A 55 23.24 4.78 2.02
C GLU A 55 23.97 5.61 3.09
N TYR A 56 23.30 6.61 3.67
CA TYR A 56 23.83 7.41 4.77
C TYR A 56 23.99 6.60 6.08
N LEU A 57 23.09 5.67 6.40
CA LEU A 57 23.21 4.89 7.65
C LEU A 57 24.25 3.77 7.53
N LYS A 58 24.50 3.28 6.32
CA LYS A 58 25.59 2.34 6.05
C LYS A 58 26.96 3.00 6.15
N SER A 59 27.10 4.27 5.77
CA SER A 59 28.39 4.97 5.81
C SER A 59 28.84 5.31 7.24
N ILE A 60 27.91 5.63 8.15
CA ILE A 60 28.22 5.90 9.56
C ILE A 60 28.59 4.59 10.30
N LYS A 61 27.87 3.49 10.03
CA LYS A 61 28.13 2.19 10.69
C LYS A 61 29.46 1.55 10.30
N ASN A 62 29.95 1.79 9.08
CA ASN A 62 31.23 1.23 8.60
C ASN A 62 32.45 2.07 8.98
N LYS A 63 32.25 3.24 9.59
CA LYS A 63 33.31 4.16 10.01
C LYS A 63 33.60 4.10 11.52
N THR A 64 32.83 3.34 12.28
CA THR A 64 33.02 3.07 13.71
C THR A 64 33.52 1.64 13.87
#